data_AF-A0A2V2Q3H3-F1
#
_entry.id   AF-A0A2V2Q3H3-F1
#
_cell.length_a   1.000
_cell.length_b   1.000
_cell.length_c   1.000
_cell.angle_alpha   90.00
_cell.angle_beta   90.00
_cell.angle_gamma   90.00
#
_symmetry.space_group_name_H-M   'P 1'
#
loop_
_entity.id
_entity.type
_entity.pdbx_description
1 polymer ?
#
loop_
_entity_poly.entity_id
_entity_poly.type
_entity_poly.pdbx_seq_one_letter_code
_entity_poly.pdbx_strand_id
1 'polypeptide(L)'
;MRSAKGQRALRPVLCGIRTVWDAVGDGAFFCPGCGGDRNYRRLTGRRRLTVLGIPLARRGETGPVVECAACCARFAPDALDHPTTTRFSSMLREAVHTVTLAVLAAGGTTSRTVLETAVGVVRDAGLDDCTQEQLYTVVEVLAADAGPGTAADPTAEACGPALAIELHEVLAPLAP
;
A
#
# COMPACT_ATOMS: atom_id res chain seq x y z
N MET A 1 25.66 -31.57 35.25
CA MET A 1 24.44 -30.87 35.71
C MET A 1 23.29 -31.25 34.79
N ARG A 2 22.43 -32.19 35.23
CA ARG A 2 21.28 -32.68 34.46
C ARG A 2 20.02 -31.99 35.00
N SER A 3 19.40 -31.13 34.19
CA SER A 3 18.22 -30.38 34.57
C SER A 3 16.99 -31.29 34.64
N ALA A 4 16.33 -31.27 35.79
CA ALA A 4 15.18 -32.11 36.13
C ALA A 4 13.99 -31.80 35.21
N LYS A 5 13.59 -32.77 34.40
CA LYS A 5 12.38 -32.71 33.58
C LYS A 5 11.18 -32.90 34.52
N GLY A 6 10.67 -31.79 35.04
CA GLY A 6 9.45 -31.76 35.84
C GLY A 6 8.30 -32.39 35.08
N GLN A 7 7.83 -33.53 35.58
CA GLN A 7 6.66 -34.23 35.07
C GLN A 7 5.44 -33.37 35.40
N ARG A 8 5.00 -32.53 34.45
CA ARG A 8 3.70 -31.86 34.54
C ARG A 8 2.65 -32.94 34.37
N ALA A 9 1.99 -33.31 35.47
CA ALA A 9 0.81 -34.14 35.47
C ALA A 9 -0.19 -33.59 34.44
N LEU A 10 -0.41 -34.32 33.35
CA LEU A 10 -1.48 -34.08 32.39
C LEU A 10 -2.79 -34.40 33.10
N ARG A 11 -3.31 -33.43 33.87
CA ARG A 11 -4.72 -33.47 34.29
C ARG A 11 -5.56 -33.50 33.00
N PRO A 12 -6.46 -34.48 32.80
CA PRO A 12 -7.38 -34.45 31.68
C PRO A 12 -8.23 -33.19 31.82
N VAL A 13 -7.97 -32.20 30.95
CA VAL A 13 -8.76 -30.98 30.90
C VAL A 13 -10.12 -31.38 30.35
N LEU A 14 -11.12 -31.47 31.24
CA LEU A 14 -12.47 -31.92 30.92
C LEU A 14 -13.10 -31.05 29.83
N CYS A 15 -12.80 -29.73 29.82
CA CYS A 15 -13.28 -28.78 28.82
C CYS A 15 -12.24 -27.68 28.57
N GLY A 16 -12.00 -27.34 27.30
CA GLY A 16 -11.06 -26.31 26.85
C GLY A 16 -11.52 -25.62 25.56
N ILE A 17 -10.81 -24.58 25.13
CA ILE A 17 -11.06 -23.89 23.85
C ILE A 17 -9.83 -24.11 22.97
N ARG A 18 -10.02 -24.62 21.76
CA ARG A 18 -8.97 -24.76 20.76
C ARG A 18 -9.31 -23.96 19.52
N THR A 19 -8.35 -23.18 19.03
CA THR A 19 -8.48 -22.46 17.75
C THR A 19 -7.93 -23.34 16.64
N VAL A 20 -8.77 -23.65 15.66
CA VAL A 20 -8.37 -24.27 14.40
C VAL A 20 -8.15 -23.15 13.40
N TRP A 21 -7.01 -23.16 12.71
CA TRP A 21 -6.65 -22.14 11.73
C TRP A 21 -6.83 -22.71 10.32
N ASP A 22 -7.66 -22.06 9.51
CA ASP A 22 -7.87 -22.38 8.11
C ASP A 22 -7.19 -21.29 7.26
N ALA A 23 -6.34 -21.68 6.31
CA ALA A 23 -5.74 -20.74 5.36
C ALA A 23 -6.75 -20.37 4.27
N VAL A 24 -7.02 -19.07 4.10
CA VAL A 24 -8.07 -18.53 3.23
C VAL A 24 -7.49 -17.83 1.99
N GLY A 25 -6.20 -17.48 2.02
CA GLY A 25 -5.51 -16.91 0.87
C GLY A 25 -4.06 -16.59 1.18
N ASP A 26 -3.31 -16.22 0.16
CA ASP A 26 -1.92 -15.79 0.24
C ASP A 26 -1.68 -14.60 -0.71
N GLY A 27 -0.55 -13.93 -0.52
CA GLY A 27 -0.18 -12.73 -1.27
C GLY A 27 1.16 -12.17 -0.78
N ALA A 28 1.52 -10.98 -1.25
CA ALA A 28 2.74 -10.27 -0.81
C ALA A 28 2.39 -9.10 0.11
N PHE A 29 3.20 -8.88 1.14
CA PHE A 29 3.10 -7.74 2.05
C PHE A 29 4.49 -7.32 2.55
N PHE A 30 4.61 -6.11 3.07
CA PHE A 30 5.81 -5.69 3.77
C PHE A 30 5.81 -6.26 5.19
N CYS A 31 6.72 -7.19 5.50
CA CYS A 31 6.78 -7.82 6.81
C CYS A 31 7.60 -6.97 7.80
N PRO A 32 7.00 -6.46 8.89
CA PRO A 32 7.73 -5.64 9.89
C PRO A 32 8.73 -6.46 10.71
N GLY A 33 8.56 -7.79 10.81
CA GLY A 33 9.53 -8.66 11.46
C GLY A 33 10.77 -8.97 10.61
N CYS A 34 10.61 -9.05 9.29
CA CYS A 34 11.72 -9.33 8.36
C CYS A 34 12.34 -8.06 7.77
N GLY A 35 11.63 -6.92 7.80
CA GLY A 35 12.06 -5.66 7.19
C GLY A 35 12.01 -5.67 5.65
N GLY A 36 11.03 -6.35 5.03
CA GLY A 36 10.93 -6.38 3.58
C GLY A 36 9.73 -7.15 3.04
N ASP A 37 9.57 -7.11 1.73
CA ASP A 37 8.46 -7.76 1.02
C ASP A 37 8.55 -9.29 1.15
N ARG A 38 7.50 -9.90 1.69
CA ARG A 38 7.41 -11.35 1.91
C ARG A 38 6.03 -11.84 1.53
N ASN A 39 5.95 -13.16 1.28
CA ASN A 39 4.66 -13.80 1.11
C ASN A 39 3.99 -14.00 2.47
N TYR A 40 2.68 -13.76 2.55
CA TYR A 40 1.86 -14.06 3.72
C TYR A 40 0.85 -15.15 3.43
N ARG A 41 0.32 -15.74 4.51
CA ARG A 41 -0.87 -16.59 4.53
C ARG A 41 -1.92 -15.94 5.41
N ARG A 42 -3.11 -15.69 4.86
CA ARG A 42 -4.26 -15.22 5.62
C ARG A 42 -4.93 -16.41 6.28
N LEU A 43 -4.93 -16.44 7.60
CA LEU A 43 -5.55 -17.48 8.39
C LEU A 43 -6.83 -16.94 9.01
N THR A 44 -7.90 -17.73 9.01
CA THR A 44 -9.09 -17.46 9.82
C THR A 44 -9.16 -18.50 10.92
N GLY A 45 -9.38 -18.05 12.16
CA GLY A 45 -9.42 -18.93 13.30
C GLY A 45 -10.85 -19.29 13.64
N ARG A 46 -11.16 -20.57 13.87
CA ARG A 46 -12.44 -21.01 14.42
C ARG A 46 -12.22 -21.57 15.82
N ARG A 47 -12.85 -20.95 16.83
CA ARG A 47 -12.78 -21.40 18.23
C ARG A 47 -13.77 -22.55 18.42
N ARG A 48 -13.25 -23.73 18.72
CA ARG A 48 -14.06 -24.90 19.06
C ARG A 48 -13.91 -25.20 20.55
N LEU A 49 -15.04 -25.43 21.20
CA LEU A 49 -15.07 -25.99 22.54
C LEU A 49 -14.66 -27.46 22.43
N THR A 50 -13.59 -27.85 23.11
CA THR A 50 -13.13 -29.23 23.18
C THR A 50 -13.45 -29.82 24.53
N VAL A 51 -14.16 -30.95 24.57
CA VAL A 51 -14.41 -31.71 25.80
C VAL A 51 -13.67 -33.04 25.66
N LEU A 52 -12.84 -33.40 26.64
CA LEU A 52 -11.99 -34.61 26.58
C LEU A 52 -11.15 -34.71 25.28
N GLY A 53 -10.77 -33.56 24.68
CA GLY A 53 -10.01 -33.50 23.42
C GLY A 53 -10.87 -33.56 22.14
N ILE A 54 -12.18 -33.76 22.25
CA ILE A 54 -13.11 -33.82 21.11
C ILE A 54 -13.73 -32.43 20.88
N PRO A 55 -13.60 -31.82 19.69
CA PRO A 55 -14.20 -30.52 19.38
C PRO A 55 -15.72 -30.66 19.17
N LEU A 56 -16.53 -30.24 20.15
CA LEU A 56 -17.98 -30.45 20.16
C LEU A 56 -18.79 -29.29 19.59
N ALA A 57 -18.44 -28.05 19.93
CA ALA A 57 -19.29 -26.89 19.59
C ALA A 57 -18.46 -25.72 19.05
N ARG A 58 -19.02 -24.99 18.07
CA ARG A 58 -18.48 -23.70 17.62
C ARG A 58 -18.74 -22.68 18.72
N ARG A 59 -17.69 -22.10 19.30
CA ARG A 59 -17.79 -21.06 20.34
C ARG A 59 -17.65 -19.65 19.78
N GLY A 60 -17.13 -19.53 18.55
CA GLY A 60 -16.98 -18.25 17.85
C GLY A 60 -15.84 -18.30 16.84
N GLU A 61 -15.68 -17.22 16.09
CA GLU A 61 -14.58 -17.04 15.15
C GLU A 61 -13.52 -16.14 15.79
N THR A 62 -12.26 -16.36 15.45
CA THR A 62 -11.15 -15.44 15.71
C THR A 62 -10.91 -14.69 14.42
N GLY A 63 -10.75 -13.36 14.54
CA GLY A 63 -10.54 -12.48 13.39
C GLY A 63 -9.40 -12.95 12.48
N PRO A 64 -9.43 -12.56 11.20
CA PRO A 64 -8.41 -12.95 10.24
C PRO A 64 -7.04 -12.47 10.73
N VAL A 65 -6.03 -13.34 10.65
CA VAL A 65 -4.64 -13.01 10.96
C VAL A 65 -3.78 -13.27 9.73
N VAL A 66 -2.70 -12.50 9.62
CA VAL A 66 -1.75 -12.60 8.52
C VAL A 66 -0.47 -13.23 9.07
N GLU A 67 -0.10 -14.41 8.57
CA GLU A 67 1.12 -15.11 8.96
C GLU A 67 2.19 -14.93 7.88
N CYS A 68 3.36 -14.43 8.25
CA CYS A 68 4.49 -14.34 7.33
C CYS A 68 5.01 -15.74 7.00
N ALA A 69 5.18 -16.06 5.71
CA ALA A 69 5.70 -17.36 5.29
C ALA A 69 7.19 -17.56 5.62
N ALA A 70 7.93 -16.48 5.93
CA ALA A 70 9.37 -16.53 6.23
C ALA A 70 9.66 -16.60 7.74
N CYS A 71 9.13 -15.66 8.54
CA CYS A 71 9.39 -15.62 9.98
C CYS A 71 8.30 -16.29 10.83
N CYS A 72 7.21 -16.75 10.23
CA CYS A 72 6.05 -17.34 10.89
C CYS A 72 5.39 -16.43 11.96
N ALA A 73 5.75 -15.14 11.99
CA ALA A 73 5.12 -14.17 12.85
C ALA A 73 3.70 -13.86 12.34
N ARG A 74 2.79 -13.60 13.28
CA ARG A 74 1.38 -13.32 13.01
C ARG A 74 1.08 -11.86 13.28
N PHE A 75 0.40 -11.23 12.33
CA PHE A 75 0.05 -9.82 12.33
C PHE A 75 -1.46 -9.64 12.17
N ALA A 76 -1.94 -8.46 12.59
CA ALA A 76 -3.30 -8.01 12.30
C ALA A 76 -3.49 -7.86 10.77
N PRO A 77 -4.73 -7.96 10.26
CA PRO A 77 -4.99 -7.78 8.83
C PRO A 77 -4.60 -6.39 8.33
N ASP A 78 -4.62 -5.38 9.20
CA ASP A 78 -4.19 -3.99 8.95
C ASP A 78 -2.70 -3.89 8.52
N ALA A 79 -1.90 -4.93 8.79
CA ALA A 79 -0.53 -5.00 8.27
C ALA A 79 -0.47 -5.12 6.73
N LEU A 80 -1.58 -5.46 6.08
CA LEU A 80 -1.71 -5.47 4.61
C LEU A 80 -1.93 -4.07 4.02
N ASP A 81 -2.29 -3.08 4.84
CA ASP A 81 -2.49 -1.71 4.38
C ASP A 81 -1.15 -1.02 4.07
N HIS A 82 -0.04 -1.57 4.59
CA HIS A 82 1.29 -1.06 4.27
C HIS A 82 1.69 -1.48 2.85
N PRO A 83 2.02 -0.53 1.96
CA PRO A 83 2.43 -0.86 0.60
C PRO A 83 3.72 -1.69 0.63
N THR A 84 3.78 -2.68 -0.25
CA THR A 84 5.04 -3.38 -0.56
C THR A 84 6.03 -2.39 -1.18
N THR A 85 7.31 -2.72 -1.15
CA THR A 85 8.38 -1.91 -1.74
C THR A 85 8.09 -1.63 -3.22
N THR A 86 7.69 -2.66 -3.96
CA THR A 86 7.33 -2.51 -5.38
C THR A 86 6.13 -1.58 -5.58
N ARG A 87 5.08 -1.74 -4.76
CA ARG A 87 3.88 -0.89 -4.86
C ARG A 87 4.21 0.55 -4.50
N PHE A 88 5.02 0.75 -3.47
CA PHE A 88 5.48 2.07 -3.05
C PHE A 88 6.32 2.76 -4.14
N SER A 89 7.24 2.04 -4.79
CA SER A 89 8.00 2.59 -5.92
C SER A 89 7.11 2.98 -7.10
N SER A 90 6.06 2.20 -7.37
CA SER A 90 5.06 2.55 -8.40
C SER A 90 4.29 3.81 -8.03
N MET A 91 3.88 3.96 -6.77
CA MET A 91 3.16 5.15 -6.28
C MET A 91 4.03 6.40 -6.35
N LEU A 92 5.33 6.29 -6.02
CA LEU A 92 6.26 7.40 -6.14
C LEU A 92 6.47 7.83 -7.60
N ARG A 93 6.56 6.87 -8.53
CA ARG A 93 6.66 7.17 -9.98
C ARG A 93 5.45 7.96 -10.47
N GLU A 94 4.26 7.51 -10.10
CA GLU A 94 3.02 8.21 -10.43
C GLU A 94 2.97 9.61 -9.81
N ALA A 95 3.34 9.73 -8.52
CA ALA A 95 3.38 11.02 -7.84
C ALA A 95 4.34 12.03 -8.50
N VAL A 96 5.56 11.60 -8.85
CA VAL A 96 6.52 12.48 -9.53
C VAL A 96 5.99 12.92 -10.89
N HIS A 97 5.37 12.01 -11.64
CA HIS A 97 4.76 12.33 -12.93
C HIS A 97 3.64 13.38 -12.79
N THR A 98 2.68 13.16 -11.90
CA THR A 98 1.53 14.05 -11.70
C THR A 98 1.95 15.41 -11.14
N VAL A 99 2.91 15.46 -10.21
CA VAL A 99 3.49 16.73 -9.73
C VAL A 99 4.20 17.48 -10.85
N THR A 100 4.96 16.78 -11.71
CA THR A 100 5.65 17.40 -12.84
C THR A 100 4.64 18.03 -13.81
N LEU A 101 3.54 17.34 -14.11
CA LEU A 101 2.46 17.86 -14.94
C LEU A 101 1.78 19.08 -14.30
N ALA A 102 1.51 19.06 -13.00
CA ALA A 102 0.94 20.20 -12.28
C ALA A 102 1.85 21.44 -12.33
N VAL A 103 3.15 21.26 -12.14
CA VAL A 103 4.14 22.35 -12.24
C VAL A 103 4.24 22.90 -13.67
N LEU A 104 4.21 22.02 -14.68
CA LEU A 104 4.25 22.44 -16.08
C LEU A 104 2.96 23.17 -16.49
N ALA A 105 1.79 22.66 -16.08
CA ALA A 105 0.50 23.31 -16.30
C ALA A 105 0.42 24.69 -15.65
N ALA A 106 1.10 24.87 -14.51
CA ALA A 106 1.16 26.15 -13.81
C ALA A 106 1.99 27.23 -14.52
N GLY A 107 2.63 26.93 -15.67
CA GLY A 107 3.36 27.89 -16.49
C GLY A 107 4.77 27.45 -16.91
N GLY A 108 5.17 26.21 -16.58
CA GLY A 108 6.50 25.67 -16.88
C GLY A 108 6.77 25.37 -18.36
N THR A 109 5.75 25.35 -19.24
CA THR A 109 5.92 25.04 -20.67
C THR A 109 6.57 26.18 -21.49
N THR A 110 6.70 27.38 -20.92
CA THR A 110 7.23 28.57 -21.60
C THR A 110 8.75 28.52 -21.82
N SER A 111 9.46 27.62 -21.15
CA SER A 111 10.92 27.45 -21.30
C SER A 111 11.30 26.04 -21.68
N ARG A 112 12.13 25.90 -22.73
CA ARG A 112 12.71 24.62 -23.15
C ARG A 112 13.57 23.98 -22.06
N THR A 113 14.29 24.78 -21.28
CA THR A 113 15.14 24.26 -20.18
C THR A 113 14.31 23.63 -19.07
N VAL A 114 13.11 24.16 -18.81
CA VAL A 114 12.18 23.62 -17.81
C VAL A 114 11.61 22.28 -18.30
N LEU A 115 11.21 22.20 -19.57
CA LEU A 115 10.74 20.95 -20.18
C LEU A 115 11.82 19.87 -20.20
N GLU A 116 13.06 20.21 -20.56
CA GLU A 116 14.18 19.26 -20.54
C GLU A 116 14.48 18.75 -19.13
N THR A 117 14.43 19.64 -18.13
CA THR A 117 14.58 19.26 -16.72
C THR A 117 13.44 18.36 -16.25
N ALA A 118 12.20 18.68 -16.61
CA ALA A 118 11.02 17.89 -16.29
C ALA A 118 11.11 16.47 -16.87
N VAL A 119 11.55 16.33 -18.12
CA VAL A 119 11.83 15.03 -18.75
C VAL A 119 12.89 14.26 -17.95
N GLY A 120 13.97 14.93 -17.54
CA GLY A 120 15.02 14.32 -16.71
C GLY A 120 14.47 13.77 -15.39
N VAL A 121 13.69 14.58 -14.67
CA VAL A 121 13.06 14.19 -13.39
C VAL A 121 12.14 12.99 -13.55
N VAL A 122 11.31 12.97 -14.59
CA VAL A 122 10.36 11.88 -14.86
C VAL A 122 11.09 10.58 -15.25
N ARG A 123 12.18 10.68 -16.01
CA ARG A 123 13.04 9.52 -16.33
C ARG A 123 13.82 9.02 -15.12
N ASP A 124 14.34 9.91 -14.27
CA ASP A 124 15.06 9.52 -13.06
C ASP A 124 14.12 8.86 -12.04
N ALA A 125 12.84 9.23 -12.02
CA ALA A 125 11.82 8.51 -11.29
C ALA A 125 11.55 7.11 -11.89
N GLY A 126 11.84 6.94 -13.18
CA GLY A 126 11.84 5.68 -13.92
C GLY A 126 10.66 5.51 -14.87
N LEU A 127 10.16 6.61 -15.43
CA LEU A 127 9.39 6.60 -16.67
C LEU A 127 10.37 6.82 -17.85
N ASP A 128 11.02 5.74 -18.26
CA ASP A 128 12.19 5.79 -19.15
C ASP A 128 11.86 6.30 -20.57
N ASP A 129 10.63 6.08 -21.04
CA ASP A 129 10.18 6.43 -22.40
C ASP A 129 9.65 7.88 -22.54
N CYS A 130 9.74 8.70 -21.49
CA CYS A 130 9.21 10.04 -21.50
C CYS A 130 10.01 10.97 -22.43
N THR A 131 9.33 11.70 -23.32
CA THR A 131 9.94 12.70 -24.23
C THR A 131 9.37 14.11 -24.01
N GLN A 132 10.12 15.12 -24.46
CA GLN A 132 9.72 16.52 -24.33
C GLN A 132 8.39 16.82 -25.06
N GLU A 133 8.21 16.24 -26.25
CA GLU A 133 7.00 16.41 -27.06
C GLU A 133 5.79 15.79 -26.38
N GLN A 134 5.93 14.59 -25.81
CA GLN A 134 4.86 13.93 -25.06
C GLN A 134 4.42 14.78 -23.85
N LEU A 135 5.36 15.27 -23.03
CA LEU A 135 5.02 16.11 -21.88
C LEU A 135 4.35 17.42 -22.30
N TYR A 136 4.85 18.07 -23.36
CA TYR A 136 4.24 19.29 -23.89
C TYR A 136 2.81 19.05 -24.35
N THR A 137 2.57 17.98 -25.13
CA THR A 137 1.22 17.62 -25.60
C THR A 137 0.27 17.33 -24.45
N VAL A 138 0.71 16.58 -23.43
CA VAL A 138 -0.13 16.28 -22.26
C VAL A 138 -0.51 17.57 -21.54
N VAL A 139 0.43 18.50 -21.36
CA VAL A 139 0.16 19.78 -20.69
C VAL A 139 -0.75 20.69 -21.53
N GLU A 140 -0.60 20.73 -22.86
CA GLU A 140 -1.53 21.48 -23.72
C GLU A 140 -2.96 20.93 -23.65
N VAL A 141 -3.12 19.60 -23.61
CA VAL A 141 -4.44 18.97 -23.43
C VAL A 141 -5.02 19.35 -22.06
N LEU A 142 -4.23 19.26 -21.00
CA LEU A 142 -4.66 19.66 -19.65
C LEU A 142 -5.04 21.14 -19.56
N ALA A 143 -4.31 22.02 -20.24
CA ALA A 143 -4.60 23.44 -20.31
C ALA A 143 -5.89 23.73 -21.10
N ALA A 144 -6.19 22.95 -22.13
CA ALA A 144 -7.44 23.03 -22.88
C ALA A 144 -8.64 22.55 -22.05
N ASP A 145 -8.46 21.50 -21.24
CA ASP A 145 -9.50 20.93 -20.37
C ASP A 145 -9.77 21.79 -19.11
N ALA A 146 -8.82 22.61 -18.68
CA ALA A 146 -9.00 23.53 -17.56
C ALA A 146 -10.08 24.59 -17.79
N GLY A 147 -10.52 24.79 -19.05
CA GLY A 147 -11.49 25.80 -19.45
C GLY A 147 -11.00 27.24 -19.23
N PRO A 148 -11.65 28.25 -19.82
CA PRO A 148 -11.40 29.64 -19.47
C PRO A 148 -11.96 29.94 -18.06
N GLY A 149 -11.24 29.51 -17.03
CA GLY A 149 -11.52 29.81 -15.63
C GLY A 149 -11.32 31.31 -15.33
N THR A 150 -12.28 31.88 -14.60
CA THR A 150 -12.46 33.28 -14.23
C THR A 150 -11.17 34.10 -14.00
N ALA A 151 -11.00 35.14 -14.83
CA ALA A 151 -10.01 36.21 -14.71
C ALA A 151 -10.18 37.12 -13.48
N ALA A 152 -10.55 36.58 -12.31
CA ALA A 152 -10.88 37.35 -11.11
C ALA A 152 -9.89 37.17 -9.94
N ASP A 153 -8.94 36.24 -10.00
CA ASP A 153 -7.90 36.14 -8.98
C ASP A 153 -6.56 35.62 -9.56
N PRO A 154 -5.53 36.48 -9.72
CA PRO A 154 -4.21 36.08 -10.24
C PRO A 154 -3.43 35.16 -9.29
N THR A 155 -3.98 34.83 -8.11
CA THR A 155 -3.42 33.84 -7.19
C THR A 155 -4.14 32.49 -7.21
N ALA A 156 -5.27 32.38 -7.92
CA ALA A 156 -6.06 31.15 -8.01
C ALA A 156 -5.87 30.46 -9.38
N GLU A 157 -5.25 29.29 -9.30
CA GLU A 157 -5.45 28.13 -10.18
C GLU A 157 -4.88 28.21 -11.61
N ALA A 158 -3.55 28.10 -11.68
CA ALA A 158 -2.86 27.59 -12.86
C ALA A 158 -2.86 26.03 -12.91
N CYS A 159 -3.68 25.38 -12.08
CA CYS A 159 -3.91 23.94 -12.04
C CYS A 159 -5.42 23.75 -12.15
N GLY A 160 -5.91 23.28 -13.30
CA GLY A 160 -7.36 23.05 -13.47
C GLY A 160 -7.89 22.11 -12.39
N PRO A 161 -9.18 22.22 -12.00
CA PRO A 161 -9.76 21.47 -10.89
C PRO A 161 -9.60 19.94 -11.03
N ALA A 162 -9.58 19.42 -12.26
CA ALA A 162 -9.30 18.00 -12.53
C ALA A 162 -7.88 17.58 -12.10
N LEU A 163 -6.87 18.39 -12.41
CA LEU A 163 -5.48 18.10 -12.08
C LEU A 163 -5.20 18.22 -10.58
N ALA A 164 -5.92 19.11 -9.88
CA ALA A 164 -5.86 19.20 -8.42
C ALA A 164 -6.45 17.97 -7.72
N ILE A 165 -7.55 17.41 -8.24
CA ILE A 165 -8.16 16.17 -7.73
C ILE A 165 -7.23 14.98 -7.95
N GLU A 166 -6.72 14.81 -9.18
CA GLU A 166 -5.75 13.76 -9.52
C GLU A 166 -4.48 13.85 -8.65
N LEU A 167 -3.95 15.05 -8.45
CA LEU A 167 -2.80 15.27 -7.57
C LEU A 167 -3.11 14.84 -6.13
N HIS A 168 -4.29 15.18 -5.61
CA HIS A 168 -4.69 14.77 -4.27
C HIS A 168 -4.82 13.24 -4.17
N GLU A 169 -5.43 12.59 -5.15
CA GLU A 169 -5.64 11.14 -5.17
C GLU A 169 -4.31 10.37 -5.24
N VAL A 170 -3.37 10.83 -6.06
CA VAL A 170 -2.05 10.18 -6.20
C VAL A 170 -1.18 10.38 -4.96
N LEU A 171 -1.28 11.54 -4.30
CA LEU A 171 -0.48 11.84 -3.10
C LEU A 171 -1.08 11.32 -1.80
N ALA A 172 -2.40 11.14 -1.72
CA ALA A 172 -3.09 10.69 -0.50
C ALA A 172 -2.50 9.42 0.13
N PRO A 173 -2.12 8.36 -0.61
CA PRO A 173 -1.60 7.14 -0.01
C PRO A 173 -0.10 7.21 0.29
N LEU A 174 0.56 8.36 0.05
CA LEU A 174 1.91 8.67 0.53
C LEU A 174 1.88 9.54 1.80
N ALA A 175 0.71 10.04 2.22
CA ALA A 175 0.56 10.80 3.45
C ALA A 175 0.67 9.86 4.69
N PRO A 176 1.33 10.32 5.77
CA PRO A 176 1.55 9.53 6.98
C PRO A 176 0.28 9.28 7.81
#